data_AF-A0A377TL14-F1
#
_entry.id   AF-A0A377TL14-F1
#
_cell.length_a   1.000
_cell.length_b   1.000
_cell.length_c   1.000
_cell.angle_alpha   90.00
_cell.angle_beta   90.00
_cell.angle_gamma   90.00
#
_symmetry.space_group_name_H-M   'P 1'
#
loop_
_entity.id
_entity.type
_entity.pdbx_description
1 polymer ?
#
loop_
_entity_poly.entity_id
_entity_poly.type
_entity_poly.pdbx_seq_one_letter_code
_entity_poly.pdbx_strand_id
1 'polypeptide(L)'
;MNTLNYAVGNLGNHEFNYGLDFLHKALAGAKFPYVNANIIDAKTGKPMFTPYLIQNTRVVDSDGQSHTLRIGYIGFVPPQIMTWDKANLNGKVTVNDITETARKYIPEMRAKGADVVVVVAHSASPPTRIRRWPRIRFTT
;
A
#
# COMPACT_ATOMS: atom_id res chain seq x y z
N MET A 1 -8.23 9.19 14.28
CA MET A 1 -7.16 8.21 13.99
C MET A 1 -5.85 8.52 14.70
N ASN A 2 -5.39 9.78 14.75
CA ASN A 2 -4.09 10.17 15.35
C ASN A 2 -3.86 9.71 16.80
N THR A 3 -4.92 9.48 17.58
CA THR A 3 -4.84 9.03 18.99
C THR A 3 -4.82 7.50 19.14
N LEU A 4 -4.93 6.75 18.04
CA LEU A 4 -5.05 5.28 18.05
C LEU A 4 -3.77 4.56 17.60
N ASN A 5 -2.67 5.31 17.38
CA ASN A 5 -1.36 4.75 17.03
C ASN A 5 -1.38 3.84 15.78
N TYR A 6 -2.02 4.30 14.70
CA TYR A 6 -1.99 3.60 13.41
C TYR A 6 -0.55 3.51 12.87
N ALA A 7 -0.14 2.31 12.43
CA ALA A 7 1.18 2.11 11.82
C ALA A 7 1.26 2.72 10.41
N VAL A 8 0.21 2.54 9.61
CA VAL A 8 0.14 3.01 8.22
C VAL A 8 -1.32 3.13 7.76
N GLY A 9 -1.59 4.07 6.84
CA GLY A 9 -2.85 4.19 6.11
C GLY A 9 -2.71 3.77 4.64
N ASN A 10 -3.81 3.34 4.02
CA ASN A 10 -3.91 3.12 2.58
C ASN A 10 -5.02 4.02 2.00
N LEU A 11 -4.93 4.32 0.70
CA LEU A 11 -5.94 5.07 -0.03
C LEU A 11 -6.99 4.11 -0.62
N GLY A 12 -8.27 4.39 -0.35
CA GLY A 12 -9.40 3.79 -1.05
C GLY A 12 -9.88 4.66 -2.21
N ASN A 13 -11.00 4.29 -2.82
CA ASN A 13 -11.52 5.04 -3.96
C ASN A 13 -12.18 6.37 -3.57
N HIS A 14 -12.82 6.44 -2.39
CA HIS A 14 -13.56 7.63 -1.97
C HIS A 14 -12.67 8.81 -1.57
N GLU A 15 -11.40 8.55 -1.30
CA GLU A 15 -10.40 9.59 -1.05
C GLU A 15 -10.22 10.56 -2.23
N PHE A 16 -10.64 10.17 -3.45
CA PHE A 16 -10.50 10.98 -4.67
C PHE A 16 -11.74 11.82 -5.02
N ASN A 17 -12.85 11.66 -4.29
CA ASN A 17 -14.13 12.33 -4.60
C ASN A 17 -14.06 13.86 -4.52
N TYR A 18 -13.20 14.38 -3.66
CA TYR A 18 -13.04 15.83 -3.45
C TYR A 18 -11.80 16.40 -4.17
N GLY A 19 -11.17 15.61 -5.04
CA GLY A 19 -9.98 16.01 -5.79
C GLY A 19 -8.66 15.88 -5.04
N LEU A 20 -7.56 15.91 -5.80
CA LEU A 20 -6.20 15.67 -5.28
C LEU A 20 -5.74 16.73 -4.27
N ASP A 21 -6.12 17.99 -4.45
CA ASP A 21 -5.71 19.07 -3.54
C ASP A 21 -6.31 18.88 -2.13
N PHE A 22 -7.59 18.48 -2.06
CA PHE A 22 -8.24 18.16 -0.81
C PHE A 22 -7.59 16.93 -0.16
N LEU A 23 -7.33 15.88 -0.96
CA LEU A 23 -6.64 14.68 -0.49
C LEU A 23 -5.28 15.02 0.12
N HIS A 24 -4.43 15.80 -0.56
CA HIS A 24 -3.12 16.19 -0.02
C HIS A 24 -3.23 16.94 1.32
N LYS A 25 -4.22 17.84 1.45
CA LYS A 25 -4.49 18.55 2.72
C LYS A 25 -4.95 17.60 3.82
N ALA A 26 -5.83 16.65 3.50
CA ALA A 26 -6.31 15.66 4.47
C ALA A 26 -5.17 14.75 4.96
N LEU A 27 -4.31 14.28 4.05
CA LEU A 27 -3.15 13.44 4.38
C LEU A 27 -2.11 14.19 5.22
N ALA A 28 -1.92 15.49 5.00
CA ALA A 28 -1.01 16.31 5.78
C ALA A 28 -1.41 16.43 7.26
N GLY A 29 -2.69 16.22 7.60
CA GLY A 29 -3.19 16.20 8.98
C GLY A 29 -2.98 14.87 9.72
N ALA A 30 -2.60 13.81 9.01
CA ALA A 30 -2.38 12.48 9.59
C ALA A 30 -1.01 12.41 10.28
N LYS A 31 -0.98 11.86 11.50
CA LYS A 31 0.26 11.61 12.26
C LYS A 31 0.85 10.22 12.02
N PHE A 32 0.49 9.61 10.90
CA PHE A 32 0.95 8.30 10.46
C PHE A 32 1.13 8.32 8.94
N PRO A 33 2.05 7.51 8.39
CA PRO A 33 2.34 7.51 6.97
C PRO A 33 1.19 6.86 6.17
N TYR A 34 1.02 7.32 4.93
CA TYR A 34 0.14 6.68 3.93
C TYR A 34 0.96 6.02 2.83
N VAL A 35 0.46 4.90 2.32
CA VAL A 35 1.05 4.19 1.18
C VAL A 35 0.04 3.97 0.06
N ASN A 36 0.49 4.09 -1.18
CA ASN A 36 -0.20 3.62 -2.37
C ASN A 36 0.82 3.40 -3.51
N ALA A 37 0.87 2.18 -4.05
CA ALA A 37 1.89 1.79 -5.03
C ALA A 37 1.46 1.94 -6.49
N ASN A 38 0.15 1.96 -6.77
CA ASN A 38 -0.35 1.81 -8.13
C ASN A 38 -0.90 3.08 -8.76
N ILE A 39 -0.95 4.21 -8.05
CA ILE A 39 -1.24 5.52 -8.63
C ILE A 39 0.05 6.16 -9.14
N ILE A 40 0.07 6.47 -10.43
CA ILE A 40 1.20 7.07 -11.14
C ILE A 40 0.82 8.49 -11.54
N ASP A 41 1.72 9.43 -11.27
CA ASP A 41 1.60 10.81 -11.75
C ASP A 41 1.82 10.84 -13.28
N ALA A 42 0.83 11.36 -14.02
CA ALA A 42 0.84 11.35 -15.48
C ALA A 42 1.93 12.25 -16.09
N LYS A 43 2.42 13.25 -15.35
CA LYS A 43 3.48 14.16 -15.82
C LYS A 43 4.87 13.53 -15.66
N THR A 44 5.08 12.78 -14.57
CA THR A 44 6.41 12.27 -14.23
C THR A 44 6.61 10.78 -14.53
N GLY A 45 5.52 10.03 -14.68
CA GLY A 45 5.56 8.56 -14.79
C GLY A 45 6.01 7.85 -13.51
N LYS A 46 6.08 8.56 -12.38
CA LYS A 46 6.50 8.02 -11.08
C LYS A 46 5.29 7.82 -10.16
N PRO A 47 5.39 6.94 -9.14
CA PRO A 47 4.35 6.84 -8.12
C PRO A 47 4.02 8.21 -7.51
N MET A 48 2.74 8.56 -7.45
CA MET A 48 2.28 9.83 -6.87
C MET A 48 2.42 9.84 -5.34
N PHE A 49 2.30 8.68 -4.72
CA PHE A 49 2.41 8.49 -3.27
C PHE A 49 3.57 7.56 -2.94
N THR A 50 3.93 7.49 -1.66
CA THR A 50 4.90 6.51 -1.16
C THR A 50 4.40 5.10 -1.49
N PRO A 51 5.11 4.30 -2.31
CA PRO A 51 4.56 3.03 -2.78
C PRO A 51 4.45 2.00 -1.66
N TYR A 52 5.45 1.97 -0.78
CA TYR A 52 5.50 1.07 0.37
C TYR A 52 6.37 1.67 1.48
N LEU A 53 6.23 1.13 2.69
CA LEU A 53 7.02 1.48 3.86
C LEU A 53 7.58 0.21 4.50
N ILE A 54 8.86 0.17 4.85
CA ILE A 54 9.43 -0.88 5.69
C ILE A 54 9.69 -0.28 7.06
N GLN A 55 8.96 -0.76 8.07
CA GLN A 55 9.04 -0.27 9.43
C GLN A 55 9.69 -1.32 10.33
N ASN A 56 10.62 -0.86 11.18
CA ASN A 56 11.19 -1.69 12.23
C ASN A 56 10.21 -1.74 13.40
N THR A 57 9.79 -2.95 13.77
CA THR A 57 8.82 -3.21 14.84
C THR A 57 9.46 -4.13 15.86
N ARG A 58 9.53 -3.67 17.12
CA ARG A 58 9.95 -4.54 18.21
C ARG A 58 8.86 -5.55 18.53
N VAL A 59 9.23 -6.82 18.59
CA VAL A 59 8.36 -7.95 18.95
C VAL A 59 9.05 -8.81 19.99
N VAL A 60 8.26 -9.57 20.74
CA VAL A 60 8.76 -10.53 21.72
C VAL A 60 8.33 -11.91 21.27
N ASP A 61 9.25 -12.87 21.24
CA ASP A 61 8.96 -14.26 20.89
C ASP A 61 8.32 -15.04 22.06
N SER A 62 8.05 -16.32 21.85
CA SER A 62 7.46 -17.20 22.88
C SER A 62 8.37 -17.44 24.08
N ASP A 63 9.69 -17.24 23.92
CA ASP A 63 10.69 -17.44 24.97
C ASP A 63 11.01 -16.14 25.73
N GLY A 64 10.31 -15.04 25.39
CA GLY A 64 10.48 -13.73 26.03
C GLY A 64 11.63 -12.90 25.46
N GLN A 65 12.26 -13.32 24.36
CA GLN A 65 13.37 -12.60 23.75
C GLN A 65 12.85 -11.49 22.83
N SER A 66 13.48 -10.32 22.90
CA SER A 66 13.13 -9.16 22.08
C SER A 66 13.83 -9.19 20.73
N HIS A 67 13.06 -9.06 19.65
CA HIS A 67 13.54 -9.02 18.27
C HIS A 67 13.07 -7.74 17.57
N THR A 68 13.80 -7.33 16.53
CA THR A 68 13.35 -6.26 15.63
C THR A 68 12.91 -6.88 14.31
N LEU A 69 11.61 -6.85 14.04
CA LEU A 69 11.02 -7.35 12.80
C LEU A 69 10.81 -6.20 11.81
N ARG A 70 11.23 -6.37 10.56
CA ARG A 70 11.08 -5.36 9.50
C ARG A 70 9.81 -5.64 8.71
N ILE A 71 8.72 -4.95 9.05
CA ILE A 71 7.41 -5.12 8.45
C ILE A 71 7.26 -4.16 7.27
N GLY A 72 7.14 -4.70 6.06
CA GLY A 72 6.85 -3.98 4.84
C GLY A 72 5.35 -3.84 4.60
N TYR A 73 4.85 -2.61 4.45
CA TYR A 73 3.46 -2.30 4.13
C TYR A 73 3.36 -1.75 2.71
N ILE A 74 2.46 -2.30 1.89
CA ILE A 74 2.21 -1.84 0.52
C ILE A 74 0.71 -1.65 0.28
N GLY A 75 0.35 -0.51 -0.33
CA GLY A 75 -1.03 -0.09 -0.51
C GLY A 75 -1.50 -0.15 -1.97
N PHE A 76 -2.78 -0.44 -2.18
CA PHE A 76 -3.39 -0.48 -3.52
C PHE A 76 -4.81 0.09 -3.52
N VAL A 77 -5.19 0.69 -4.66
CA VAL A 77 -6.54 1.20 -4.96
C VAL A 77 -7.07 0.57 -6.26
N PRO A 78 -8.40 0.39 -6.45
CA PRO A 78 -8.96 -0.07 -7.73
C PRO A 78 -8.58 0.86 -8.90
N PRO A 79 -8.15 0.33 -10.04
CA PRO A 79 -8.00 1.11 -11.28
C PRO A 79 -9.28 1.83 -11.72
N GLN A 80 -10.44 1.34 -11.27
CA GLN A 80 -11.76 1.91 -11.56
C GLN A 80 -11.94 3.35 -11.04
N ILE A 81 -11.07 3.87 -10.15
CA ILE A 81 -11.12 5.29 -9.77
C ILE A 81 -10.96 6.22 -10.98
N MET A 82 -10.27 5.78 -12.05
CA MET A 82 -10.14 6.53 -13.30
C MET A 82 -11.49 6.71 -14.02
N THR A 83 -12.47 5.84 -13.74
CA THR A 83 -13.84 5.95 -14.25
C THR A 83 -14.72 6.73 -13.28
N TRP A 84 -14.71 6.37 -11.99
CA TRP A 84 -15.58 6.97 -10.97
C TRP A 84 -15.27 8.44 -10.71
N ASP A 85 -13.99 8.80 -10.66
CA ASP A 85 -13.51 10.15 -10.36
C ASP A 85 -12.83 10.80 -11.58
N LYS A 86 -13.30 10.45 -12.79
CA LYS A 86 -12.72 10.91 -14.06
C LYS A 86 -12.53 12.43 -14.09
N ALA A 87 -13.49 13.22 -13.61
CA ALA A 87 -13.40 14.68 -13.60
C ALA A 87 -12.22 15.19 -12.75
N ASN A 88 -11.90 14.49 -11.66
CA ASN A 88 -10.85 14.87 -10.73
C ASN A 88 -9.47 14.35 -11.15
N LEU A 89 -9.41 13.19 -11.82
CA LEU A 89 -8.18 12.41 -12.04
C LEU A 89 -7.68 12.39 -13.49
N ASN A 90 -8.57 12.54 -14.48
CA ASN A 90 -8.21 12.40 -15.89
C ASN A 90 -7.12 13.43 -16.30
N GLY A 91 -6.07 12.95 -16.95
CA GLY A 91 -4.91 13.77 -17.35
C GLY A 91 -3.95 14.15 -16.21
N LYS A 92 -4.25 13.79 -14.95
CA LYS A 92 -3.39 14.06 -13.79
C LYS A 92 -2.67 12.80 -13.31
N VAL A 93 -3.38 11.66 -13.32
CA VAL A 93 -2.85 10.37 -12.87
C VAL A 93 -3.25 9.24 -13.82
N THR A 94 -2.51 8.15 -13.74
CA THR A 94 -2.92 6.84 -14.23
C THR A 94 -2.87 5.83 -13.09
N VAL A 95 -3.62 4.73 -13.18
CA VAL A 95 -3.63 3.70 -12.14
C VAL A 95 -3.30 2.34 -12.75
N ASN A 96 -2.21 1.74 -12.28
CA ASN A 96 -1.73 0.45 -12.74
C ASN A 96 -2.53 -0.71 -12.11
N ASP A 97 -2.46 -1.88 -12.74
CA ASP A 97 -3.04 -3.11 -12.18
C ASP A 97 -2.42 -3.45 -10.82
N ILE A 98 -3.27 -3.90 -9.91
CA ILE A 98 -2.91 -4.20 -8.53
C ILE A 98 -1.91 -5.37 -8.48
N THR A 99 -2.18 -6.44 -9.23
CA THR A 99 -1.37 -7.66 -9.20
C THR A 99 -0.02 -7.43 -9.86
N GLU A 100 0.02 -6.72 -10.98
CA GLU A 100 1.27 -6.36 -11.66
C GLU A 100 2.14 -5.46 -10.79
N THR A 101 1.55 -4.44 -10.17
CA THR A 101 2.25 -3.55 -9.24
C THR A 101 2.80 -4.33 -8.04
N ALA A 102 2.02 -5.27 -7.48
CA ALA A 102 2.49 -6.13 -6.40
C ALA A 102 3.68 -7.02 -6.82
N ARG A 103 3.61 -7.63 -8.02
CA ARG A 103 4.70 -8.46 -8.55
C ARG A 103 6.00 -7.68 -8.75
N LYS A 104 5.89 -6.38 -9.05
CA LYS A 104 7.04 -5.48 -9.18
C LYS A 104 7.66 -5.13 -7.81
N TYR A 105 6.85 -4.66 -6.86
CA TYR A 105 7.38 -4.08 -5.62
C TYR A 105 7.68 -5.09 -4.52
N ILE A 106 6.98 -6.23 -4.46
CA ILE A 106 7.21 -7.21 -3.39
C ILE A 106 8.65 -7.76 -3.42
N PRO A 107 9.23 -8.16 -4.58
CA PRO A 107 10.63 -8.56 -4.64
C PRO A 107 11.60 -7.45 -4.20
N GLU A 108 11.33 -6.19 -4.56
CA GLU A 108 12.12 -5.04 -4.13
C GLU A 108 12.08 -4.85 -2.61
N MET A 109 10.90 -4.98 -1.99
CA MET A 109 10.74 -4.89 -0.54
C MET A 109 11.50 -6.00 0.18
N ARG A 110 11.44 -7.23 -0.34
CA ARG A 110 12.20 -8.37 0.19
C ARG A 110 13.70 -8.14 0.07
N ALA A 111 14.18 -7.67 -1.09
CA ALA A 111 15.58 -7.34 -1.30
C ALA A 111 16.09 -6.21 -0.36
N LYS A 112 15.20 -5.28 0.02
CA LYS A 112 15.49 -4.22 1.01
C LYS A 112 15.39 -4.69 2.47
N GLY A 113 15.13 -5.98 2.70
CA GLY A 113 15.14 -6.62 4.01
C GLY A 113 13.80 -6.60 4.74
N ALA A 114 12.66 -6.60 4.03
CA ALA A 114 11.38 -6.84 4.67
C ALA A 114 11.24 -8.32 5.08
N ASP A 115 11.09 -8.59 6.37
CA ASP A 115 10.86 -9.92 6.94
C ASP A 115 9.41 -10.37 6.77
N VAL A 116 8.49 -9.41 6.83
CA VAL A 116 7.06 -9.60 6.59
C VAL A 116 6.60 -8.59 5.55
N VAL A 117 5.73 -8.99 4.64
CA VAL A 117 5.07 -8.08 3.70
C VAL A 117 3.57 -8.15 3.93
N VAL A 118 2.99 -7.01 4.31
CA VAL A 118 1.56 -6.81 4.56
C VAL A 118 0.98 -6.02 3.39
N VAL A 119 0.05 -6.65 2.67
CA VAL A 119 -0.70 -6.02 1.58
C VAL A 119 -1.94 -5.36 2.16
N VAL A 120 -2.02 -4.04 2.04
CA VAL A 120 -3.18 -3.22 2.43
C VAL A 120 -3.93 -2.84 1.16
N ALA A 121 -4.71 -3.78 0.62
CA ALA A 121 -5.44 -3.56 -0.62
C ALA A 121 -6.87 -3.07 -0.33
N HIS A 122 -7.19 -1.86 -0.78
CA HIS A 122 -8.58 -1.44 -0.91
C HIS A 122 -9.10 -2.02 -2.23
N SER A 123 -9.53 -3.28 -2.23
CA SER A 123 -10.03 -3.96 -3.42
C SER A 123 -11.11 -4.94 -3.01
N ALA A 124 -12.11 -5.13 -3.88
CA ALA A 124 -12.99 -6.28 -3.75
C ALA A 124 -12.17 -7.57 -3.96
N SER A 125 -12.52 -8.62 -3.22
CA SER A 125 -12.05 -9.97 -3.54
C SER A 125 -12.73 -10.40 -4.84
N PRO A 126 -11.98 -10.80 -5.89
CA PRO A 126 -12.63 -11.35 -7.07
C PRO A 126 -13.40 -12.62 -6.69
N PRO A 127 -14.53 -12.93 -7.36
CA PRO A 127 -15.20 -14.22 -7.18
C PRO A 127 -14.18 -15.33 -7.48
N THR A 128 -13.91 -16.12 -6.45
CA THR A 128 -13.11 -17.35 -6.38
C THR A 128 -12.45 -17.83 -7.68
N ARG A 129 -11.15 -17.56 -7.80
CA ARG A 129 -10.18 -18.55 -8.30
C ARG A 129 -9.02 -18.61 -7.32
N ILE A 130 -9.07 -19.57 -6.38
CA ILE A 130 -7.98 -19.82 -5.45
C ILE A 130 -6.78 -20.31 -6.26
N ARG A 131 -5.91 -19.37 -6.67
CA ARG A 131 -4.54 -19.71 -7.05
C ARG A 131 -3.75 -19.66 -5.75
N ARG A 132 -3.48 -20.84 -5.18
CA ARG A 132 -2.67 -20.97 -3.96
C ARG A 132 -1.34 -20.24 -4.16
N TRP A 133 -1.07 -19.26 -3.31
CA TRP A 133 0.29 -18.72 -3.18
C TRP A 133 1.21 -19.86 -2.72
N PRO A 134 2.42 -20.02 -3.28
CA PRO A 134 3.36 -21.01 -2.78
C PRO A 134 3.64 -20.73 -1.30
N ARG A 135 3.42 -21.73 -0.45
CA ARG A 135 3.67 -21.66 0.99
C ARG A 135 5.14 -21.26 1.21
N ILE A 136 5.37 -20.23 2.03
CA ILE A 136 6.68 -19.95 2.60
C ILE A 136 7.04 -21.17 3.46
N ARG A 137 8.03 -21.96 3.02
CA ARG A 137 8.66 -22.96 3.88
C ARG A 137 9.77 -22.24 4.64
N PHE A 138 9.63 -22.16 5.95
CA PHE A 138 10.80 -21.94 6.81
C PHE A 138 11.50 -23.30 6.91
N THR A 139 12.72 -23.39 6.37
CA THR A 139 13.62 -24.49 6.68
C THR A 139 14.26 -24.17 8.03
N THR A 140 14.13 -25.10 8.97
CA THR A 140 14.85 -25.17 10.25
C THR A 140 16.35 -25.27 10.03
#